data_AF-A0A656GFL7-F1
#
_entry.id   AF-A0A656GFL7-F1
#
_cell.length_a   1.000
_cell.length_b   1.000
_cell.length_c   1.000
_cell.angle_alpha   90.00
_cell.angle_beta   90.00
_cell.angle_gamma   90.00
#
_symmetry.space_group_name_H-M   'P 1'
#
loop_
_entity.id
_entity.type
_entity.pdbx_description
1 polymer ?
#
loop_
_entity_poly.entity_id
_entity_poly.type
_entity_poly.pdbx_seq_one_letter_code
_entity_poly.pdbx_strand_id
1 'polypeptide(L)'
;NTANTVVPTDTDGSSVSDWSRVGANAKMRFSKTELKVGNALAPNLPILVSNDGRLLPQAFEGGILTSKDLDSVTFTAGQLNKSIGRASSNWTDLSVAGATQGSDQFRFAGADWKVTKDLTLQYYYANLEDFYKQHFLGLVHVYPISDNQSFKTDLRYFNSSADGKNSQAAAGYRFNNNGGYASHTGEVDNQTWSAMFTYSLGGHALMVGHQQVGDSGGMVYLGQGNVVDGRGRPEGNGGSSFYLFTDSMINGFNRAGENTTFGQYSYDFAKVGVPGLKAAIAYLSGDDIRDVNRNLGTHSEWERDMRVDYVIQSGVLKGFGTTVRHGTFRGDVATTADTDQTRILFNYTYNFL
;
A
#
# COMPACT_ATOMS: atom_id res chain seq x y z
N ASN A 1 7.25 22.53 -6.57
CA ASN A 1 6.04 22.45 -5.74
C ASN A 1 5.85 21.05 -5.24
N THR A 2 6.35 20.78 -4.04
CA THR A 2 5.99 19.58 -3.29
C THR A 2 4.51 19.67 -2.95
N ALA A 3 3.68 18.83 -3.57
CA ALA A 3 2.31 18.67 -3.14
C ALA A 3 2.35 18.26 -1.65
N ASN A 4 1.78 19.07 -0.77
CA ASN A 4 1.65 18.70 0.63
C ASN A 4 0.77 17.43 0.66
N THR A 5 1.32 16.34 1.18
CA THR A 5 0.60 15.06 1.25
C THR A 5 -0.10 14.84 2.58
N VAL A 6 -0.09 15.85 3.45
CA VAL A 6 -0.71 15.86 4.78
C VAL A 6 -2.01 16.67 4.77
N VAL A 7 -2.01 17.82 4.10
CA VAL A 7 -3.13 18.77 3.99
C VAL A 7 -3.23 19.22 2.52
N PRO A 8 -4.43 19.43 1.95
CA PRO A 8 -4.56 20.02 0.62
C PRO A 8 -3.85 21.37 0.51
N THR A 9 -3.42 21.72 -0.71
CA THR A 9 -2.79 23.03 -1.01
C THR A 9 -3.67 23.87 -1.91
N ASP A 10 -3.69 25.18 -1.69
CA ASP A 10 -4.33 26.16 -2.57
C ASP A 10 -3.45 26.41 -3.83
N THR A 11 -4.01 27.14 -4.78
CA THR A 11 -3.39 27.52 -6.06
C THR A 11 -2.09 28.31 -5.93
N ASP A 12 -1.88 29.01 -4.80
CA ASP A 12 -0.65 29.72 -4.47
C ASP A 12 0.40 28.83 -3.76
N GLY A 13 0.06 27.56 -3.49
CA GLY A 13 0.91 26.59 -2.80
C GLY A 13 0.80 26.60 -1.28
N SER A 14 -0.01 27.49 -0.69
CA SER A 14 -0.29 27.50 0.76
C SER A 14 -1.14 26.29 1.17
N SER A 15 -1.05 25.87 2.44
CA SER A 15 -1.92 24.80 2.97
C SER A 15 -3.28 25.37 3.33
N VAL A 16 -4.36 24.64 3.00
CA VAL A 16 -5.71 25.04 3.41
C VAL A 16 -5.88 24.96 4.93
N SER A 17 -6.72 25.82 5.50
CA SER A 17 -7.03 25.82 6.94
C SER A 17 -7.85 24.62 7.39
N ASP A 18 -8.73 24.14 6.51
CA ASP A 18 -9.66 23.05 6.75
C ASP A 18 -10.07 22.40 5.42
N TRP A 19 -10.50 21.14 5.49
CA TRP A 19 -11.15 20.45 4.38
C TRP A 19 -12.09 19.39 4.91
N SER A 20 -13.11 19.07 4.12
CA SER A 20 -14.14 18.10 4.48
C SER A 20 -14.50 17.24 3.29
N ARG A 21 -14.95 16.03 3.58
CA ARG A 21 -15.47 15.10 2.58
C ARG A 21 -16.54 14.22 3.21
N VAL A 22 -17.52 13.84 2.40
CA VAL A 22 -18.59 12.93 2.79
C VAL A 22 -18.63 11.82 1.75
N GLY A 23 -18.72 10.59 2.24
CA GLY A 23 -18.92 9.43 1.38
C GLY A 23 -19.87 8.44 2.04
N ALA A 24 -20.57 7.67 1.21
CA ALA A 24 -21.51 6.67 1.66
C ALA A 24 -21.47 5.45 0.73
N ASN A 25 -21.79 4.28 1.29
CA ASN A 25 -21.93 3.05 0.54
C ASN A 25 -23.32 2.46 0.77
N ALA A 26 -24.03 2.13 -0.30
CA ALA A 26 -25.15 1.21 -0.25
C ALA A 26 -24.60 -0.23 -0.16
N LYS A 27 -25.27 -1.07 0.64
CA LYS A 27 -24.93 -2.49 0.76
C LYS A 27 -26.17 -3.36 0.54
N MET A 28 -26.01 -4.41 -0.24
CA MET A 28 -27.03 -5.44 -0.45
C MET A 28 -26.41 -6.81 -0.18
N ARG A 29 -27.16 -7.70 0.46
CA ARG A 29 -26.69 -9.05 0.79
C ARG A 29 -27.73 -10.08 0.41
N PHE A 30 -27.28 -11.11 -0.30
CA PHE A 30 -28.05 -12.31 -0.60
C PHE A 30 -27.19 -13.53 -0.23
N SER A 31 -27.70 -14.43 0.63
CA SER A 31 -26.91 -15.51 1.22
C SER A 31 -25.63 -14.97 1.90
N LYS A 32 -24.46 -15.57 1.62
CA LYS A 32 -23.14 -15.12 2.08
C LYS A 32 -22.43 -14.23 1.03
N THR A 33 -23.19 -13.67 0.09
CA THR A 33 -22.72 -12.73 -0.93
C THR A 33 -23.18 -11.32 -0.61
N GLU A 34 -22.24 -10.36 -0.55
CA GLU A 34 -22.48 -8.96 -0.26
C GLU A 34 -21.93 -8.08 -1.39
N LEU A 35 -22.78 -7.18 -1.90
CA LEU A 35 -22.41 -6.11 -2.83
C LEU A 35 -22.37 -4.78 -2.06
N LYS A 36 -21.27 -4.04 -2.19
CA LYS A 36 -21.14 -2.64 -1.75
C LYS A 36 -20.96 -1.75 -2.96
N VAL A 37 -21.72 -0.65 -3.03
CA VAL A 37 -21.62 0.35 -4.10
C VAL A 37 -21.64 1.73 -3.48
N GLY A 38 -20.74 2.62 -3.89
CA GLY A 38 -20.65 3.97 -3.36
C GLY A 38 -19.25 4.56 -3.50
N ASN A 39 -19.00 5.63 -2.76
CA ASN A 39 -17.77 6.42 -2.82
C ASN A 39 -17.03 6.47 -1.47
N ALA A 40 -17.30 5.52 -0.58
CA ALA A 40 -16.56 5.37 0.68
C ALA A 40 -15.94 3.97 0.75
N LEU A 41 -15.56 3.39 -0.39
CA LEU A 41 -14.94 2.07 -0.43
C LEU A 41 -13.50 2.19 0.04
N ALA A 42 -13.10 1.32 0.97
CA ALA A 42 -11.74 1.24 1.48
C ALA A 42 -11.19 -0.20 1.31
N PRO A 43 -10.91 -0.64 0.07
CA PRO A 43 -10.32 -1.96 -0.19
C PRO A 43 -8.99 -2.16 0.54
N ASN A 44 -8.78 -3.39 1.01
CA ASN A 44 -7.52 -3.90 1.52
C ASN A 44 -7.28 -5.28 0.88
N LEU A 45 -6.94 -5.27 -0.40
CA LEU A 45 -6.74 -6.43 -1.26
C LEU A 45 -5.28 -6.45 -1.73
N PRO A 46 -4.73 -7.62 -2.10
CA PRO A 46 -3.35 -7.68 -2.59
C PRO A 46 -3.04 -6.77 -3.79
N ILE A 47 -4.04 -6.51 -4.63
CA ILE A 47 -3.93 -5.66 -5.83
C ILE A 47 -4.32 -4.19 -5.57
N LEU A 48 -4.83 -3.87 -4.38
CA LEU A 48 -5.27 -2.52 -4.03
C LEU A 48 -5.44 -2.33 -2.52
N VAL A 49 -4.64 -1.44 -1.95
CA VAL A 49 -4.69 -1.05 -0.54
C VAL A 49 -5.04 0.42 -0.44
N SER A 50 -6.11 0.74 0.30
CA SER A 50 -6.46 2.13 0.62
C SER A 50 -5.45 2.70 1.61
N ASN A 51 -4.78 3.79 1.23
CA ASN A 51 -3.78 4.41 2.08
C ASN A 51 -4.40 5.11 3.30
N ASP A 52 -4.02 4.72 4.52
CA ASP A 52 -4.43 5.40 5.77
C ASP A 52 -3.23 5.95 6.55
N GLY A 53 -2.23 6.45 5.81
CA GLY A 53 -0.95 6.88 6.38
C GLY A 53 -0.94 8.31 6.93
N ARG A 54 -2.06 9.05 6.86
CA ARG A 54 -2.20 10.48 7.20
C ARG A 54 -3.56 10.74 7.85
N LEU A 55 -3.99 12.00 7.94
CA LEU A 55 -5.15 12.40 8.75
C LEU A 55 -6.46 11.76 8.28
N LEU A 56 -6.71 11.73 6.97
CA LEU A 56 -7.88 11.09 6.39
C LEU A 56 -7.46 9.91 5.49
N PRO A 57 -8.17 8.77 5.50
CA PRO A 57 -7.83 7.62 4.67
C PRO A 57 -8.08 7.89 3.18
N GLN A 58 -7.46 7.18 2.26
CA GLN A 58 -7.90 7.13 0.87
C GLN A 58 -9.26 6.42 0.79
N ALA A 59 -10.12 6.87 -0.11
CA ALA A 59 -11.36 6.17 -0.44
C ALA A 59 -11.55 6.06 -1.96
N PHE A 60 -12.36 5.09 -2.36
CA PHE A 60 -12.64 4.79 -3.75
C PHE A 60 -14.14 4.82 -4.04
N GLU A 61 -14.45 5.15 -5.29
CA GLU A 61 -15.78 5.09 -5.87
C GLU A 61 -15.91 3.88 -6.78
N GLY A 62 -17.02 3.15 -6.66
CA GLY A 62 -17.34 2.04 -7.54
C GLY A 62 -18.20 0.97 -6.85
N GLY A 63 -17.95 -0.29 -7.19
CA GLY A 63 -18.66 -1.44 -6.65
C GLY A 63 -17.72 -2.61 -6.33
N ILE A 64 -17.95 -3.25 -5.17
CA ILE A 64 -17.22 -4.44 -4.72
C ILE A 64 -18.22 -5.51 -4.31
N LEU A 65 -18.11 -6.68 -4.93
CA LEU A 65 -18.82 -7.89 -4.58
C LEU A 65 -17.88 -8.83 -3.82
N THR A 66 -18.32 -9.33 -2.66
CA THR A 66 -17.63 -10.37 -1.90
C THR A 66 -18.57 -11.54 -1.67
N SER A 67 -18.17 -12.74 -2.07
CA SER A 67 -18.94 -13.98 -1.88
C SER A 67 -18.18 -14.96 -0.99
N LYS A 68 -18.90 -15.54 -0.02
CA LYS A 68 -18.43 -16.65 0.84
C LYS A 68 -19.38 -17.84 0.75
N ASP A 69 -20.09 -17.99 -0.36
CA ASP A 69 -21.05 -19.09 -0.55
C ASP A 69 -20.36 -20.44 -0.77
N LEU A 70 -19.13 -20.44 -1.31
CA LEU A 70 -18.28 -21.63 -1.34
C LEU A 70 -17.48 -21.76 -0.04
N ASP A 71 -17.58 -22.92 0.62
CA ASP A 71 -16.86 -23.16 1.86
C ASP A 71 -15.34 -23.02 1.67
N SER A 72 -14.69 -22.39 2.65
CA SER A 72 -13.25 -22.11 2.69
C SER A 72 -12.72 -21.18 1.58
N VAL A 73 -13.56 -20.66 0.68
CA VAL A 73 -13.15 -19.73 -0.38
C VAL A 73 -13.90 -18.40 -0.23
N THR A 74 -13.16 -17.30 -0.21
CA THR A 74 -13.74 -15.96 -0.34
C THR A 74 -13.42 -15.42 -1.72
N PHE A 75 -14.45 -15.21 -2.54
CA PHE A 75 -14.31 -14.54 -3.83
C PHE A 75 -14.54 -13.05 -3.66
N THR A 76 -13.72 -12.24 -4.32
CA THR A 76 -13.90 -10.79 -4.39
C THR A 76 -13.76 -10.34 -5.83
N ALA A 77 -14.70 -9.54 -6.33
CA ALA A 77 -14.62 -8.90 -7.62
C ALA A 77 -15.20 -7.49 -7.57
N GLY A 78 -14.78 -6.62 -8.47
CA GLY A 78 -15.27 -5.25 -8.48
C GLY A 78 -14.78 -4.41 -9.64
N GLN A 79 -15.33 -3.21 -9.72
CA GLN A 79 -14.86 -2.13 -10.57
C GLN A 79 -14.84 -0.84 -9.75
N LEU A 80 -13.73 -0.11 -9.85
CA LEU A 80 -13.58 1.22 -9.27
C LEU A 80 -13.37 2.24 -10.38
N ASN A 81 -13.90 3.44 -10.16
CA ASN A 81 -13.93 4.51 -11.15
C ASN A 81 -13.07 5.71 -10.73
N LYS A 82 -13.12 6.06 -9.44
CA LYS A 82 -12.44 7.25 -8.92
C LYS A 82 -11.81 6.98 -7.57
N SER A 83 -10.85 7.82 -7.21
CA SER A 83 -10.30 7.88 -5.84
C SER A 83 -10.42 9.28 -5.28
N ILE A 84 -10.42 9.37 -3.95
CA ILE A 84 -10.14 10.60 -3.21
C ILE A 84 -8.96 10.33 -2.28
N GLY A 85 -7.95 11.18 -2.38
CA GLY A 85 -6.69 11.02 -1.68
C GLY A 85 -6.76 11.40 -0.22
N ARG A 86 -5.67 11.09 0.49
CA ARG A 86 -5.54 11.37 1.93
C ARG A 86 -5.47 12.86 2.27
N ALA A 87 -5.09 13.69 1.30
CA ALA A 87 -4.96 15.14 1.41
C ALA A 87 -5.70 15.86 0.27
N SER A 88 -6.93 15.42 -0.04
CA SER A 88 -7.78 16.02 -1.07
C SER A 88 -9.26 16.00 -0.70
N SER A 89 -10.02 16.94 -1.27
CA SER A 89 -11.49 16.96 -1.30
C SER A 89 -12.07 16.58 -2.67
N ASN A 90 -11.20 16.35 -3.67
CA ASN A 90 -11.60 16.11 -5.05
C ASN A 90 -11.52 14.63 -5.40
N TRP A 91 -12.55 14.16 -6.09
CA TRP A 91 -12.57 12.84 -6.71
C TRP A 91 -11.90 12.91 -8.07
N THR A 92 -10.90 12.06 -8.30
CA THR A 92 -10.17 12.01 -9.57
C THR A 92 -10.27 10.63 -10.18
N ASP A 93 -10.08 10.57 -11.49
CA ASP A 93 -9.85 9.31 -12.18
C ASP A 93 -8.62 8.58 -11.62
N LEU A 94 -8.57 7.27 -11.87
CA LEU A 94 -7.50 6.39 -11.42
C LEU A 94 -6.33 6.43 -12.40
N SER A 95 -5.11 6.29 -11.89
CA SER A 95 -3.90 6.44 -12.69
C SER A 95 -2.71 5.79 -11.98
N VAL A 96 -1.55 5.87 -12.60
CA VAL A 96 -0.25 5.40 -12.11
C VAL A 96 0.73 6.58 -11.99
N ALA A 97 1.80 6.41 -11.21
CA ALA A 97 2.81 7.46 -11.05
C ALA A 97 3.38 7.90 -12.42
N GLY A 98 3.47 9.21 -12.64
CA GLY A 98 4.00 9.80 -13.88
C GLY A 98 3.00 10.06 -15.00
N ALA A 99 1.78 9.51 -14.91
CA ALA A 99 0.74 9.72 -15.90
C ALA A 99 -0.06 10.99 -15.60
N THR A 100 -0.40 11.74 -16.65
CA THR A 100 -1.21 12.96 -16.55
C THR A 100 -2.68 12.73 -16.93
N GLN A 101 -2.97 11.60 -17.58
CA GLN A 101 -4.32 11.13 -17.86
C GLN A 101 -4.77 10.11 -16.80
N GLY A 102 -6.07 9.92 -16.69
CA GLY A 102 -6.68 8.91 -15.85
C GLY A 102 -7.49 7.88 -16.64
N SER A 103 -7.97 6.88 -15.91
CA SER A 103 -8.90 5.85 -16.33
C SER A 103 -9.97 5.70 -15.26
N ASP A 104 -11.22 5.54 -15.68
CA ASP A 104 -12.36 5.30 -14.81
C ASP A 104 -12.74 3.81 -14.73
N GLN A 105 -11.82 2.92 -15.12
CA GLN A 105 -12.04 1.48 -15.14
C GLN A 105 -10.87 0.72 -14.51
N PHE A 106 -10.90 0.60 -13.18
CA PHE A 106 -10.09 -0.38 -12.47
C PHE A 106 -10.93 -1.61 -12.13
N ARG A 107 -10.77 -2.69 -12.90
CA ARG A 107 -11.49 -3.96 -12.71
C ARG A 107 -10.61 -4.97 -12.03
N PHE A 108 -11.17 -5.72 -11.09
CA PHE A 108 -10.43 -6.78 -10.41
C PHE A 108 -11.32 -7.96 -10.04
N ALA A 109 -10.69 -9.12 -9.92
CA ALA A 109 -11.30 -10.34 -9.40
C ALA A 109 -10.24 -11.22 -8.75
N GLY A 110 -10.59 -11.93 -7.70
CA GLY A 110 -9.68 -12.82 -7.01
C GLY A 110 -10.36 -13.68 -5.96
N ALA A 111 -9.56 -14.54 -5.35
CA ALA A 111 -10.01 -15.47 -4.34
C ALA A 111 -8.95 -15.68 -3.25
N ASP A 112 -9.43 -15.80 -2.02
CA ASP A 112 -8.67 -16.32 -0.88
C ASP A 112 -9.19 -17.72 -0.55
N TRP A 113 -8.35 -18.74 -0.71
CA TRP A 113 -8.67 -20.12 -0.40
C TRP A 113 -7.95 -20.59 0.86
N LYS A 114 -8.72 -20.85 1.91
CA LYS A 114 -8.25 -21.52 3.12
C LYS A 114 -8.15 -23.03 2.88
N VAL A 115 -7.03 -23.46 2.32
CA VAL A 115 -6.74 -24.88 2.04
C VAL A 115 -6.83 -25.71 3.32
N THR A 116 -6.29 -25.15 4.42
CA THR A 116 -6.41 -25.71 5.76
C THR A 116 -6.73 -24.57 6.74
N LYS A 117 -6.84 -24.87 8.04
CA LYS A 117 -6.96 -23.84 9.09
C LYS A 117 -5.74 -22.91 9.17
N ASP A 118 -4.59 -23.37 8.68
CA ASP A 118 -3.28 -22.73 8.83
C ASP A 118 -2.69 -22.22 7.51
N LEU A 119 -3.20 -22.69 6.36
CA LEU A 119 -2.71 -22.36 5.02
C LEU A 119 -3.79 -21.63 4.20
N THR A 120 -3.45 -20.43 3.74
CA THR A 120 -4.25 -19.66 2.78
C THR A 120 -3.46 -19.45 1.50
N LEU A 121 -4.07 -19.79 0.36
CA LEU A 121 -3.59 -19.44 -0.97
C LEU A 121 -4.44 -18.31 -1.53
N GLN A 122 -3.81 -17.40 -2.26
CA GLN A 122 -4.46 -16.21 -2.79
C GLN A 122 -4.12 -16.06 -4.28
N TYR A 123 -5.12 -15.72 -5.08
CA TYR A 123 -4.91 -15.27 -6.45
C TYR A 123 -5.80 -14.06 -6.74
N TYR A 124 -5.21 -13.03 -7.30
CA TYR A 124 -5.95 -11.83 -7.72
C TYR A 124 -5.47 -11.39 -9.11
N TYR A 125 -6.41 -10.92 -9.92
CA TYR A 125 -6.17 -10.20 -11.16
C TYR A 125 -6.74 -8.80 -11.02
N ALA A 126 -6.01 -7.80 -11.50
CA ALA A 126 -6.46 -6.43 -11.63
C ALA A 126 -6.07 -5.87 -13.00
N ASN A 127 -6.90 -4.98 -13.52
CA ASN A 127 -6.65 -4.22 -14.73
C ASN A 127 -7.12 -2.79 -14.54
N LEU A 128 -6.18 -1.86 -14.68
CA LEU A 128 -6.47 -0.46 -14.92
C LEU A 128 -6.47 -0.26 -16.44
N GLU A 129 -7.65 -0.04 -17.02
CA GLU A 129 -7.79 0.16 -18.47
C GLU A 129 -6.82 1.26 -18.94
N ASP A 130 -6.18 1.02 -20.09
CA ASP A 130 -5.19 1.91 -20.71
C ASP A 130 -3.86 2.08 -19.97
N PHE A 131 -3.66 1.33 -18.87
CA PHE A 131 -2.42 1.37 -18.09
C PHE A 131 -1.77 0.00 -17.90
N TYR A 132 -2.39 -0.89 -17.12
CA TYR A 132 -1.75 -2.16 -16.77
C TYR A 132 -2.73 -3.29 -16.47
N LYS A 133 -2.21 -4.51 -16.57
CA LYS A 133 -2.77 -5.73 -15.99
C LYS A 133 -1.79 -6.23 -14.94
N GLN A 134 -2.31 -6.75 -13.83
CA GLN A 134 -1.49 -7.28 -12.75
C GLN A 134 -2.10 -8.57 -12.23
N HIS A 135 -1.26 -9.60 -12.17
CA HIS A 135 -1.55 -10.86 -11.49
C HIS A 135 -0.83 -10.88 -10.16
N PHE A 136 -1.52 -11.35 -9.12
CA PHE A 136 -0.96 -11.59 -7.80
C PHE A 136 -1.14 -13.04 -7.40
N LEU A 137 -0.08 -13.64 -6.85
CA LEU A 137 -0.11 -14.92 -6.16
C LEU A 137 0.37 -14.71 -4.73
N GLY A 138 -0.37 -15.25 -3.77
CA GLY A 138 -0.05 -15.18 -2.35
C GLY A 138 -0.13 -16.53 -1.66
N LEU A 139 0.73 -16.74 -0.68
CA LEU A 139 0.69 -17.86 0.24
C LEU A 139 0.95 -17.37 1.65
N VAL A 140 0.03 -17.68 2.57
CA VAL A 140 0.24 -17.45 4.00
C VAL A 140 0.06 -18.76 4.74
N HIS A 141 1.10 -19.19 5.45
CA HIS A 141 1.09 -20.40 6.27
C HIS A 141 1.50 -20.06 7.71
N VAL A 142 0.73 -20.51 8.69
CA VAL A 142 1.07 -20.40 10.11
C VAL A 142 1.27 -21.78 10.69
N TYR A 143 2.50 -22.14 11.00
CA TYR A 143 2.83 -23.39 11.70
C TYR A 143 2.80 -23.18 13.22
N PRO A 144 1.77 -23.65 13.93
CA PRO A 144 1.76 -23.62 15.40
C PRO A 144 2.76 -24.64 15.94
N ILE A 145 3.68 -24.19 16.79
CA ILE A 145 4.68 -25.05 17.44
C ILE A 145 4.22 -25.43 18.86
N SER A 146 3.66 -24.47 19.59
CA SER A 146 3.02 -24.64 20.90
C SER A 146 2.04 -23.48 21.18
N ASP A 147 1.36 -23.49 22.32
CA ASP A 147 0.32 -22.50 22.68
C ASP A 147 0.75 -21.02 22.58
N ASN A 148 2.04 -20.74 22.74
CA ASN A 148 2.59 -19.38 22.65
C ASN A 148 3.73 -19.26 21.63
N GLN A 149 3.80 -20.19 20.65
CA GLN A 149 4.91 -20.25 19.71
C GLN A 149 4.42 -20.62 18.31
N SER A 150 4.81 -19.85 17.31
CA SER A 150 4.42 -20.09 15.93
C SER A 150 5.48 -19.63 14.94
N PHE A 151 5.49 -20.24 13.76
CA PHE A 151 6.27 -19.80 12.62
C PHE A 151 5.34 -19.45 11.46
N LYS A 152 5.36 -18.21 10.98
CA LYS A 152 4.56 -17.72 9.86
C LYS A 152 5.45 -17.59 8.61
N THR A 153 4.97 -18.09 7.49
CA THR A 153 5.49 -17.84 6.15
C THR A 153 4.49 -17.01 5.36
N ASP A 154 4.94 -15.94 4.69
CA ASP A 154 4.14 -15.06 3.82
C ASP A 154 4.92 -14.84 2.52
N LEU A 155 4.42 -15.39 1.42
CA LEU A 155 5.01 -15.29 0.08
C LEU A 155 4.08 -14.50 -0.82
N ARG A 156 4.66 -13.60 -1.62
CA ARG A 156 3.91 -12.74 -2.54
C ARG A 156 4.63 -12.67 -3.87
N TYR A 157 3.88 -12.71 -4.95
CA TYR A 157 4.38 -12.54 -6.30
C TYR A 157 3.41 -11.67 -7.09
N PHE A 158 3.95 -10.67 -7.78
CA PHE A 158 3.27 -9.77 -8.69
C PHE A 158 3.87 -9.91 -10.08
N ASN A 159 3.03 -9.98 -11.10
CA ASN A 159 3.42 -9.87 -12.49
C ASN A 159 2.54 -8.81 -13.17
N SER A 160 3.15 -7.72 -13.60
CA SER A 160 2.49 -6.54 -14.14
C SER A 160 2.97 -6.26 -15.56
N SER A 161 2.04 -6.05 -16.48
CA SER A 161 2.32 -5.72 -17.87
C SER A 161 1.42 -4.61 -18.37
N ALA A 162 1.88 -3.90 -19.40
CA ALA A 162 1.15 -2.80 -19.99
C ALA A 162 -0.19 -3.21 -20.61
N ASP A 163 -1.12 -2.26 -20.63
CA ASP A 163 -2.43 -2.41 -21.25
C ASP A 163 -2.82 -1.14 -22.04
N GLY A 164 -3.58 -1.33 -23.12
CA GLY A 164 -4.16 -0.25 -23.92
C GLY A 164 -3.17 0.86 -24.32
N LYS A 165 -3.54 2.11 -24.04
CA LYS A 165 -2.73 3.29 -24.40
C LYS A 165 -1.31 3.32 -23.83
N ASN A 166 -1.05 2.69 -22.68
CA ASN A 166 0.30 2.61 -22.11
C ASN A 166 1.26 1.81 -23.03
N SER A 167 0.82 0.65 -23.53
CA SER A 167 1.64 -0.17 -24.46
C SER A 167 1.81 0.47 -25.85
N GLN A 168 1.01 1.49 -26.15
CA GLN A 168 1.12 2.29 -27.38
C GLN A 168 1.93 3.58 -27.19
N ALA A 169 2.51 3.80 -26.01
CA ALA A 169 3.22 5.03 -25.65
C ALA A 169 2.39 6.31 -25.90
N ALA A 170 1.08 6.24 -25.70
CA ALA A 170 0.21 7.40 -25.91
C ALA A 170 0.55 8.53 -24.92
N ALA A 171 0.47 9.77 -25.41
CA ALA A 171 0.76 10.95 -24.60
C ALA A 171 -0.10 11.00 -23.33
N GLY A 172 0.55 11.11 -22.16
CA GLY A 172 -0.12 11.23 -20.86
C GLY A 172 -0.47 9.90 -20.16
N TYR A 173 -0.27 8.75 -20.81
CA TYR A 173 -0.54 7.41 -20.25
C TYR A 173 0.72 6.65 -19.79
N ARG A 174 1.86 7.35 -19.61
CA ARG A 174 3.14 6.74 -19.23
C ARG A 174 3.24 6.48 -17.73
N PHE A 175 3.85 5.36 -17.35
CA PHE A 175 4.32 5.11 -15.99
C PHE A 175 5.75 5.64 -15.86
N ASN A 176 6.02 6.54 -14.90
CA ASN A 176 7.39 7.06 -14.68
C ASN A 176 8.32 6.06 -13.98
N ASN A 177 7.86 4.82 -13.78
CA ASN A 177 8.67 3.74 -13.25
C ASN A 177 9.26 4.05 -11.87
N ASN A 178 8.46 4.69 -11.01
CA ASN A 178 8.85 5.13 -9.67
C ASN A 178 10.12 6.00 -9.65
N GLY A 179 10.38 6.73 -10.75
CA GLY A 179 11.57 7.55 -10.93
C GLY A 179 12.86 6.78 -11.22
N GLY A 180 12.77 5.48 -11.55
CA GLY A 180 13.90 4.59 -11.86
C GLY A 180 13.91 4.07 -13.30
N TYR A 181 14.85 3.18 -13.59
CA TYR A 181 15.08 2.55 -14.91
C TYR A 181 13.89 1.78 -15.48
N ALA A 182 13.61 1.92 -16.79
CA ALA A 182 12.66 1.06 -17.52
C ALA A 182 13.30 0.50 -18.80
N SER A 183 13.03 -0.78 -19.11
CA SER A 183 13.42 -1.45 -20.35
C SER A 183 12.76 -0.79 -21.57
N HIS A 184 11.48 -0.46 -21.42
CA HIS A 184 10.68 0.30 -22.38
C HIS A 184 10.16 1.55 -21.68
N THR A 185 10.67 2.72 -22.06
CA THR A 185 10.39 3.97 -21.35
C THR A 185 8.89 4.27 -21.31
N GLY A 186 8.34 4.40 -20.10
CA GLY A 186 6.93 4.74 -19.89
C GLY A 186 5.97 3.54 -19.89
N GLU A 187 6.44 2.36 -20.30
CA GLU A 187 5.64 1.14 -20.35
C GLU A 187 5.71 0.39 -19.01
N VAL A 188 4.61 -0.26 -18.62
CA VAL A 188 4.59 -1.14 -17.45
C VAL A 188 5.15 -2.51 -17.81
N ASP A 189 6.28 -2.88 -17.20
CA ASP A 189 6.86 -4.23 -17.27
C ASP A 189 7.58 -4.54 -15.96
N ASN A 190 6.94 -5.32 -15.08
CA ASN A 190 7.48 -5.62 -13.76
C ASN A 190 7.04 -6.98 -13.25
N GLN A 191 8.00 -7.73 -12.71
CA GLN A 191 7.74 -8.86 -11.83
C GLN A 191 8.37 -8.55 -10.48
N THR A 192 7.61 -8.70 -9.39
CA THR A 192 8.10 -8.44 -8.03
C THR A 192 7.71 -9.59 -7.13
N TRP A 193 8.62 -10.07 -6.31
CA TRP A 193 8.31 -11.10 -5.32
C TRP A 193 8.88 -10.76 -3.96
N SER A 194 8.22 -11.26 -2.91
CA SER A 194 8.72 -11.14 -1.54
C SER A 194 8.47 -12.43 -0.77
N ALA A 195 9.43 -12.80 0.07
CA ALA A 195 9.31 -13.89 1.03
C ALA A 195 9.57 -13.35 2.44
N MET A 196 8.67 -13.66 3.36
CA MET A 196 8.75 -13.22 4.75
C MET A 196 8.52 -14.39 5.70
N PHE A 197 9.31 -14.40 6.77
CA PHE A 197 9.28 -15.42 7.80
C PHE A 197 9.21 -14.74 9.15
N THR A 198 8.20 -15.08 9.96
CA THR A 198 8.04 -14.53 11.31
C THR A 198 8.03 -15.65 12.32
N TYR A 199 8.96 -15.61 13.27
CA TYR A 199 8.96 -16.48 14.42
C TYR A 199 8.43 -15.73 15.64
N SER A 200 7.37 -16.24 16.25
CA SER A 200 6.74 -15.67 17.43
C SER A 200 6.93 -16.58 18.63
N LEU A 201 7.27 -15.99 19.79
CA LEU A 201 7.40 -16.69 21.07
C LEU A 201 6.96 -15.77 22.21
N GLY A 202 5.86 -16.12 22.88
CA GLY A 202 5.32 -15.33 23.98
C GLY A 202 4.90 -13.93 23.52
N GLY A 203 5.61 -12.90 23.97
CA GLY A 203 5.39 -11.51 23.55
C GLY A 203 6.27 -11.08 22.38
N HIS A 204 7.26 -11.90 22.01
CA HIS A 204 8.26 -11.58 20.99
C HIS A 204 7.79 -12.04 19.61
N ALA A 205 8.09 -11.23 18.59
CA ALA A 205 8.03 -11.65 17.19
C ALA A 205 9.23 -11.10 16.42
N LEU A 206 10.01 -12.00 15.83
CA LEU A 206 11.13 -11.71 14.95
C LEU A 206 10.73 -12.04 13.52
N MET A 207 10.73 -11.03 12.66
CA MET A 207 10.47 -11.16 11.22
C MET A 207 11.75 -10.91 10.45
N VAL A 208 12.00 -11.73 9.43
CA VAL A 208 13.01 -11.50 8.40
C VAL A 208 12.37 -11.72 7.04
N GLY A 209 12.83 -11.00 6.02
CA GLY A 209 12.33 -11.16 4.68
C GLY A 209 13.24 -10.59 3.62
N HIS A 210 12.93 -10.95 2.39
CA HIS A 210 13.61 -10.48 1.20
C HIS A 210 12.58 -10.20 0.10
N GLN A 211 12.81 -9.15 -0.66
CA GLN A 211 12.03 -8.76 -1.82
C GLN A 211 12.95 -8.46 -3.00
N GLN A 212 12.53 -8.85 -4.20
CA GLN A 212 13.21 -8.46 -5.43
C GLN A 212 12.19 -7.84 -6.40
N VAL A 213 12.56 -6.68 -6.93
CA VAL A 213 11.86 -6.00 -8.02
C VAL A 213 12.59 -6.30 -9.33
N GLY A 214 11.84 -6.70 -10.35
CA GLY A 214 12.39 -7.07 -11.64
C GLY A 214 13.19 -5.96 -12.31
N ASP A 215 14.10 -6.38 -13.18
CA ASP A 215 15.06 -5.50 -13.86
C ASP A 215 14.47 -4.64 -14.98
N SER A 216 13.27 -4.99 -15.45
CA SER A 216 12.59 -4.32 -16.56
C SER A 216 11.93 -3.01 -16.17
N GLY A 217 11.51 -2.86 -14.92
CA GLY A 217 10.69 -1.75 -14.48
C GLY A 217 10.32 -1.87 -13.01
N GLY A 218 9.98 -0.75 -12.38
CA GLY A 218 9.53 -0.66 -11.01
C GLY A 218 8.12 -1.24 -10.84
N MET A 219 7.76 -1.55 -9.60
CA MET A 219 6.44 -2.11 -9.32
C MET A 219 5.36 -1.06 -9.50
N VAL A 220 4.38 -1.36 -10.36
CA VAL A 220 3.22 -0.50 -10.61
C VAL A 220 2.14 -0.69 -9.55
N TYR A 221 1.46 0.39 -9.21
CA TYR A 221 0.29 0.45 -8.33
C TYR A 221 -0.53 1.69 -8.68
N LEU A 222 -1.75 1.78 -8.15
CA LEU A 222 -2.58 2.98 -8.30
C LEU A 222 -1.92 4.19 -7.62
N GLY A 223 -1.55 5.20 -8.40
CA GLY A 223 -1.05 6.50 -7.92
C GLY A 223 -1.50 7.66 -8.80
N GLN A 224 -2.41 8.49 -8.29
CA GLN A 224 -3.10 9.54 -9.07
C GLN A 224 -2.48 10.93 -8.90
N GLY A 225 -1.35 11.03 -8.21
CA GLY A 225 -0.76 12.32 -7.82
C GLY A 225 -0.31 13.21 -8.98
N ASN A 226 -0.21 12.66 -10.20
CA ASN A 226 0.21 13.37 -11.41
C ASN A 226 -0.94 13.71 -12.37
N VAL A 227 -2.17 13.27 -12.08
CA VAL A 227 -3.34 13.56 -12.91
C VAL A 227 -3.61 15.06 -12.93
N VAL A 228 -3.95 15.58 -14.11
CA VAL A 228 -4.25 17.00 -14.33
C VAL A 228 -5.68 17.22 -14.79
N ASP A 229 -6.24 18.37 -14.45
CA ASP A 229 -7.55 18.82 -14.91
C ASP A 229 -7.53 19.21 -16.40
N GLY A 230 -8.70 19.55 -16.96
CA GLY A 230 -8.82 19.99 -18.36
C GLY A 230 -8.07 21.28 -18.71
N ARG A 231 -7.44 21.95 -17.73
CA ARG A 231 -6.58 23.13 -17.90
C ARG A 231 -5.10 22.80 -17.67
N GLY A 232 -4.75 21.52 -17.48
CA GLY A 232 -3.39 21.07 -17.23
C GLY A 232 -2.89 21.31 -15.80
N ARG A 233 -3.77 21.58 -14.84
CA ARG A 233 -3.40 21.81 -13.43
C ARG A 233 -3.49 20.51 -12.63
N PRO A 234 -2.54 20.21 -11.72
CA PRO A 234 -2.62 18.99 -10.90
C PRO A 234 -3.89 18.91 -10.06
N GLU A 235 -4.52 17.74 -10.02
CA GLU A 235 -5.73 17.48 -9.20
C GLU A 235 -5.40 17.19 -7.72
N GLY A 236 -4.12 17.04 -7.37
CA GLY A 236 -3.64 16.95 -5.98
C GLY A 236 -3.96 15.64 -5.26
N ASN A 237 -4.39 14.60 -5.97
CA ASN A 237 -4.78 13.33 -5.39
C ASN A 237 -3.58 12.39 -5.14
N GLY A 238 -2.73 12.77 -4.19
CA GLY A 238 -1.52 12.04 -3.81
C GLY A 238 -1.68 11.12 -2.60
N GLY A 239 -0.75 10.17 -2.48
CA GLY A 239 -0.68 9.21 -1.38
C GLY A 239 -1.30 7.87 -1.75
N SER A 240 -0.44 6.86 -1.82
CA SER A 240 -0.80 5.50 -2.17
C SER A 240 -0.17 4.52 -1.20
N SER A 241 -0.73 3.32 -1.14
CA SER A 241 -0.12 2.15 -0.51
C SER A 241 -0.22 0.98 -1.47
N PHE A 242 0.66 0.01 -1.29
CA PHE A 242 0.67 -1.22 -2.10
C PHE A 242 1.05 -2.41 -1.22
N TYR A 243 0.69 -3.61 -1.66
CA TYR A 243 0.70 -4.80 -0.80
C TYR A 243 2.08 -5.48 -0.70
N LEU A 244 3.12 -4.69 -0.46
CA LEU A 244 4.46 -5.14 -0.14
C LEU A 244 4.78 -4.77 1.32
N PHE A 245 5.59 -5.58 1.98
CA PHE A 245 6.05 -5.26 3.34
C PHE A 245 7.03 -4.08 3.36
N THR A 246 7.69 -3.86 2.23
CA THR A 246 8.62 -2.76 1.99
C THR A 246 7.91 -1.44 1.69
N ASP A 247 6.58 -1.39 1.63
CA ASP A 247 5.79 -0.14 1.74
C ASP A 247 5.96 0.42 3.16
N SER A 248 7.12 1.06 3.39
CA SER A 248 7.63 1.48 4.70
C SER A 248 7.08 2.86 5.09
N MET A 249 7.55 3.42 6.21
CA MET A 249 7.10 4.73 6.67
C MET A 249 7.44 5.85 5.68
N ILE A 250 8.64 5.86 5.11
CA ILE A 250 9.15 6.94 4.26
C ILE A 250 9.18 6.51 2.79
N ASN A 251 9.82 5.39 2.46
CA ASN A 251 9.97 4.92 1.09
C ASN A 251 9.37 3.53 0.83
N GLY A 252 9.30 3.15 -0.45
CA GLY A 252 8.58 1.96 -0.91
C GLY A 252 9.42 0.79 -1.43
N PHE A 253 10.74 0.96 -1.61
CA PHE A 253 11.68 -0.03 -2.15
C PHE A 253 11.14 -0.82 -3.36
N ASN A 254 10.63 -0.09 -4.34
CA ASN A 254 9.84 -0.63 -5.45
C ASN A 254 10.37 -0.19 -6.83
N ARG A 255 11.67 0.14 -6.92
CA ARG A 255 12.31 0.55 -8.18
C ARG A 255 12.92 -0.63 -8.92
N ALA A 256 13.11 -0.49 -10.23
CA ALA A 256 13.63 -1.57 -11.06
C ALA A 256 14.98 -2.10 -10.56
N GLY A 257 15.13 -3.42 -10.51
CA GLY A 257 16.33 -4.14 -10.05
C GLY A 257 16.53 -4.19 -8.54
N GLU A 258 15.72 -3.47 -7.76
CA GLU A 258 15.93 -3.33 -6.32
C GLU A 258 15.76 -4.66 -5.56
N ASN A 259 16.82 -5.07 -4.85
CA ASN A 259 16.82 -6.21 -3.94
C ASN A 259 16.81 -5.70 -2.50
N THR A 260 15.72 -5.96 -1.78
CA THR A 260 15.53 -5.45 -0.41
C THR A 260 15.54 -6.58 0.60
N THR A 261 16.53 -6.58 1.49
CA THR A 261 16.52 -7.45 2.68
C THR A 261 16.07 -6.64 3.88
N PHE A 262 15.17 -7.22 4.67
CA PHE A 262 14.58 -6.53 5.80
C PHE A 262 14.35 -7.43 7.01
N GLY A 263 14.29 -6.80 8.17
CA GLY A 263 13.95 -7.46 9.42
C GLY A 263 13.16 -6.55 10.34
N GLN A 264 12.31 -7.14 11.17
CA GLN A 264 11.57 -6.44 12.21
C GLN A 264 11.58 -7.26 13.49
N TYR A 265 11.86 -6.59 14.60
CA TYR A 265 11.57 -7.13 15.93
C TYR A 265 10.40 -6.37 16.54
N SER A 266 9.45 -7.10 17.12
CA SER A 266 8.32 -6.51 17.83
C SER A 266 8.06 -7.22 19.15
N TYR A 267 7.51 -6.47 20.11
CA TYR A 267 7.19 -6.96 21.44
C TYR A 267 5.82 -6.47 21.93
N ASP A 268 5.00 -7.40 22.42
CA ASP A 268 3.74 -7.13 23.12
C ASP A 268 3.96 -7.24 24.63
N PHE A 269 3.92 -6.08 25.31
CA PHE A 269 4.20 -6.01 26.74
C PHE A 269 3.05 -6.52 27.61
N ALA A 270 1.91 -6.93 27.04
CA ALA A 270 0.86 -7.60 27.80
C ALA A 270 1.38 -8.86 28.51
N LYS A 271 2.39 -9.53 27.91
CA LYS A 271 3.03 -10.73 28.48
C LYS A 271 3.88 -10.45 29.72
N VAL A 272 4.21 -9.18 30.00
CA VAL A 272 4.93 -8.72 31.20
C VAL A 272 4.10 -7.74 32.03
N GLY A 273 2.77 -7.76 31.88
CA GLY A 273 1.86 -7.02 32.75
C GLY A 273 1.59 -5.57 32.33
N VAL A 274 2.00 -5.14 31.13
CA VAL A 274 1.69 -3.81 30.59
C VAL A 274 0.80 -3.94 29.35
N PRO A 275 -0.47 -4.36 29.50
CA PRO A 275 -1.38 -4.49 28.37
C PRO A 275 -1.59 -3.14 27.69
N GLY A 276 -1.69 -3.17 26.37
CA GLY A 276 -1.85 -1.98 25.54
C GLY A 276 -0.53 -1.35 25.07
N LEU A 277 0.61 -1.68 25.68
CA LEU A 277 1.93 -1.23 25.23
C LEU A 277 2.53 -2.22 24.22
N LYS A 278 2.94 -1.71 23.06
CA LYS A 278 3.66 -2.44 22.02
C LYS A 278 4.82 -1.63 21.49
N ALA A 279 5.90 -2.30 21.10
CA ALA A 279 7.02 -1.66 20.44
C ALA A 279 7.50 -2.50 19.24
N ALA A 280 8.00 -1.83 18.22
CA ALA A 280 8.63 -2.47 17.07
C ALA A 280 9.80 -1.62 16.55
N ILE A 281 10.81 -2.31 16.02
CA ILE A 281 11.88 -1.73 15.22
C ILE A 281 12.05 -2.55 13.95
N ALA A 282 12.08 -1.89 12.81
CA ALA A 282 12.35 -2.47 11.51
C ALA A 282 13.58 -1.83 10.87
N TYR A 283 14.30 -2.62 10.07
CA TYR A 283 15.39 -2.15 9.21
C TYR A 283 15.22 -2.80 7.83
N LEU A 284 15.32 -1.98 6.80
CA LEU A 284 15.22 -2.37 5.40
C LEU A 284 16.49 -1.87 4.69
N SER A 285 17.11 -2.71 3.88
CA SER A 285 18.28 -2.37 3.06
C SER A 285 18.03 -2.82 1.64
N GLY A 286 17.95 -1.87 0.72
CA GLY A 286 17.83 -2.04 -0.72
C GLY A 286 19.18 -1.82 -1.41
N ASP A 287 19.54 -2.70 -2.33
CA ASP A 287 20.65 -2.53 -3.26
C ASP A 287 20.23 -2.90 -4.70
N ASP A 288 21.15 -2.76 -5.64
CA ASP A 288 20.95 -3.03 -7.08
C ASP A 288 19.83 -2.22 -7.76
N ILE A 289 19.44 -1.09 -7.16
CA ILE A 289 18.49 -0.16 -7.77
C ILE A 289 19.08 0.37 -9.06
N ARG A 290 18.44 0.09 -10.19
CA ARG A 290 18.97 0.48 -11.50
C ARG A 290 18.85 1.98 -11.73
N ASP A 291 19.96 2.60 -12.13
CA ASP A 291 19.96 3.99 -12.57
C ASP A 291 19.11 4.17 -13.83
N VAL A 292 18.40 5.30 -13.93
CA VAL A 292 17.59 5.68 -15.09
C VAL A 292 18.37 5.58 -16.41
N ASN A 293 19.68 5.86 -16.38
CA ASN A 293 20.64 5.52 -17.40
C ASN A 293 21.43 4.29 -16.95
N ARG A 294 21.10 3.14 -17.54
CA ARG A 294 21.71 1.83 -17.22
C ARG A 294 23.25 1.82 -17.23
N ASN A 295 23.89 2.74 -17.95
CA ASN A 295 25.35 2.84 -18.02
C ASN A 295 25.99 3.47 -16.77
N LEU A 296 25.19 4.04 -15.85
CA LEU A 296 25.66 4.69 -14.64
C LEU A 296 25.68 3.78 -13.41
N GLY A 297 25.34 2.49 -13.57
CA GLY A 297 25.42 1.48 -12.51
C GLY A 297 24.14 1.36 -11.68
N THR A 298 24.33 1.06 -10.39
CA THR A 298 23.25 0.81 -9.43
C THR A 298 23.39 1.70 -8.20
N HIS A 299 22.28 1.84 -7.48
CA HIS A 299 22.10 2.63 -6.27
C HIS A 299 21.67 1.75 -5.10
N SER A 300 21.78 2.29 -3.90
CA SER A 300 21.38 1.65 -2.65
C SER A 300 20.62 2.61 -1.75
N GLU A 301 19.75 2.05 -0.93
CA GLU A 301 19.02 2.81 0.08
C GLU A 301 18.74 1.97 1.32
N TRP A 302 18.47 2.62 2.44
CA TRP A 302 18.03 1.93 3.65
C TRP A 302 17.06 2.79 4.45
N GLU A 303 16.20 2.10 5.21
CA GLU A 303 15.25 2.72 6.11
C GLU A 303 15.25 2.00 7.45
N ARG A 304 15.21 2.78 8.53
CA ARG A 304 15.00 2.29 9.89
C ARG A 304 13.77 2.92 10.49
N ASP A 305 12.83 2.08 10.88
CA ASP A 305 11.55 2.49 11.46
C ASP A 305 11.43 2.03 12.90
N MET A 306 11.08 2.95 13.80
CA MET A 306 10.79 2.68 15.20
C MET A 306 9.34 3.05 15.49
N ARG A 307 8.64 2.21 16.25
CA ARG A 307 7.24 2.42 16.62
C ARG A 307 7.00 2.03 18.07
N VAL A 308 6.31 2.90 18.80
CA VAL A 308 5.75 2.61 20.12
C VAL A 308 4.28 2.97 20.11
N ASP A 309 3.43 2.04 20.55
CA ASP A 309 1.99 2.24 20.70
C ASP A 309 1.61 2.02 22.16
N TYR A 310 0.74 2.86 22.69
CA TYR A 310 0.08 2.64 23.97
C TYR A 310 -1.41 2.92 23.88
N VAL A 311 -2.24 1.96 24.28
CA VAL A 311 -3.70 2.13 24.40
C VAL A 311 -4.08 2.00 25.87
N ILE A 312 -4.82 2.98 26.39
CA ILE A 312 -5.32 2.94 27.76
C ILE A 312 -6.39 1.84 27.89
N GLN A 313 -6.19 0.92 28.84
CA GLN A 313 -6.99 -0.31 28.93
C GLN A 313 -8.26 -0.17 29.79
N SER A 314 -8.33 0.82 30.67
CA SER A 314 -9.42 1.00 31.64
C SER A 314 -9.65 2.47 32.02
N GLY A 315 -10.72 2.73 32.77
CA GLY A 315 -11.07 4.08 33.24
C GLY A 315 -11.69 4.96 32.15
N VAL A 316 -11.78 6.26 32.43
CA VAL A 316 -12.48 7.24 31.59
C VAL A 316 -11.83 7.45 30.22
N LEU A 317 -10.51 7.23 30.11
CA LEU A 317 -9.77 7.32 28.85
C LEU A 317 -9.59 5.94 28.18
N LYS A 318 -10.32 4.90 28.60
CA LYS A 318 -10.24 3.58 27.96
C LYS A 318 -10.42 3.71 26.45
N GLY A 319 -9.47 3.15 25.70
CA GLY A 319 -9.45 3.20 24.23
C GLY A 319 -8.74 4.41 23.64
N PHE A 320 -8.30 5.39 24.45
CA PHE A 320 -7.41 6.44 23.98
C PHE A 320 -6.04 5.84 23.65
N GLY A 321 -5.61 6.01 22.41
CA GLY A 321 -4.36 5.48 21.88
C GLY A 321 -3.36 6.60 21.57
N THR A 322 -2.09 6.33 21.84
CA THR A 322 -0.96 7.14 21.41
C THR A 322 0.00 6.28 20.63
N THR A 323 0.41 6.76 19.45
CA THR A 323 1.45 6.13 18.63
C THR A 323 2.55 7.14 18.38
N VAL A 324 3.79 6.74 18.66
CA VAL A 324 4.99 7.47 18.24
C VAL A 324 5.73 6.62 17.22
N ARG A 325 6.02 7.20 16.06
CA ARG A 325 6.85 6.58 15.03
C ARG A 325 7.98 7.50 14.62
N HIS A 326 9.16 6.93 14.41
CA HIS A 326 10.30 7.63 13.88
C HIS A 326 10.95 6.80 12.78
N GLY A 327 11.07 7.39 11.59
CA GLY A 327 11.72 6.78 10.43
C GLY A 327 12.97 7.57 10.07
N THR A 328 14.03 6.86 9.72
CA THR A 328 15.29 7.39 9.17
C THR A 328 15.51 6.71 7.83
N PHE A 329 15.45 7.46 6.74
CA PHE A 329 15.71 7.00 5.38
C PHE A 329 16.98 7.64 4.84
N ARG A 330 17.84 6.85 4.19
CA ARG A 330 19.02 7.33 3.46
C ARG A 330 19.17 6.58 2.15
N GLY A 331 19.65 7.23 1.11
CA GLY A 331 19.94 6.59 -0.18
C GLY A 331 20.71 7.49 -1.14
N ASP A 332 21.26 6.91 -2.20
CA ASP A 332 22.05 7.63 -3.22
C ASP A 332 21.32 7.82 -4.57
N VAL A 333 20.07 7.37 -4.67
CA VAL A 333 19.19 7.67 -5.81
C VAL A 333 18.92 9.18 -5.90
N ALA A 334 19.39 9.83 -6.96
CA ALA A 334 19.38 11.30 -7.12
C ALA A 334 18.00 12.00 -6.95
N THR A 335 16.90 11.29 -7.18
CA THR A 335 15.53 11.81 -7.04
C THR A 335 14.94 11.66 -5.64
N THR A 336 15.70 11.06 -4.71
CA THR A 336 15.24 10.77 -3.35
C THR A 336 16.10 11.51 -2.35
N ALA A 337 15.46 12.23 -1.42
CA ALA A 337 16.15 12.97 -0.39
C ALA A 337 16.25 12.14 0.90
N ASP A 338 17.43 12.20 1.53
CA ASP A 338 17.60 11.77 2.92
C ASP A 338 16.52 12.41 3.80
N THR A 339 15.86 11.59 4.60
CA THR A 339 14.68 12.02 5.37
C THR A 339 14.72 11.44 6.77
N ASP A 340 14.53 12.31 7.77
CA ASP A 340 14.16 11.92 9.12
C ASP A 340 12.74 12.40 9.39
N GLN A 341 11.86 11.49 9.82
CA GLN A 341 10.46 11.81 10.02
C GLN A 341 9.94 11.24 11.34
N THR A 342 9.33 12.11 12.14
CA THR A 342 8.61 11.71 13.35
C THR A 342 7.12 11.92 13.14
N ARG A 343 6.30 10.92 13.50
CA ARG A 343 4.84 11.02 13.55
C ARG A 343 4.37 10.72 14.97
N ILE A 344 3.57 11.63 15.53
CA ILE A 344 2.90 11.46 16.82
C ILE A 344 1.40 11.47 16.52
N LEU A 345 0.72 10.39 16.87
CA LEU A 345 -0.70 10.20 16.61
C LEU A 345 -1.43 10.00 17.93
N PHE A 346 -2.52 10.72 18.09
CA PHE A 346 -3.48 10.53 19.18
C PHE A 346 -4.81 10.12 18.57
N ASN A 347 -5.40 9.04 19.07
CA ASN A 347 -6.69 8.56 18.59
C ASN A 347 -7.64 8.23 19.75
N TYR A 348 -8.92 8.42 19.50
CA TYR A 348 -9.99 7.98 20.38
C TYR A 348 -11.19 7.63 19.53
N THR A 349 -11.62 6.37 19.59
CA THR A 349 -12.79 5.90 18.86
C THR A 349 -13.96 5.80 19.82
N TYR A 350 -14.95 6.68 19.63
CA TYR A 350 -16.22 6.61 20.35
C TYR A 350 -17.22 5.79 19.53
N ASN A 351 -17.70 4.68 20.09
CA ASN A 351 -18.76 3.91 19.45
C ASN A 351 -20.12 4.44 19.89
N PHE A 352 -20.89 4.96 18.93
CA PHE A 352 -22.22 5.51 19.18
C PHE A 352 -23.30 4.42 19.35
N LEU A 353 -23.05 3.18 18.92
CA LEU A 353 -24.05 2.08 18.88
C LEU A 353 -23.49 0.73 19.32
#